data_AF-K0JJ81-F1
#
_entry.id   AF-K0JJ81-F1
#
_cell.length_a   1.000
_cell.length_b   1.000
_cell.length_c   1.000
_cell.angle_alpha   90.00
_cell.angle_beta   90.00
_cell.angle_gamma   90.00
#
_symmetry.space_group_name_H-M   'P 1'
#
loop_
_entity.id
_entity.type
_entity.pdbx_description
1 polymer ?
#
loop_
_entity_poly.entity_id
_entity_poly.type
_entity_poly.pdbx_seq_one_letter_code
_entity_poly.pdbx_strand_id
1 'polypeptide(L)'
;MLKDIFIDIKNNKKEWLKSKKGAEFEDIFETALKKAGFNRRNDIEIKKVLSLLKTDILNKKSDKIIDNIYALEDKSFENCFVSQPYGSQNFPDFLVFTSKKIISIEIKYSSNVASKPMWNSNLPKANSIYIFGSYGRGDVTFFMGNDVLPMNERDELIDFFEEIKKLEDSFKKKIKKNNKDNLFAYKFDRGFNVYVRRAYEQNKTINENAKIDYFLHEDREKCEDDVIEFCNSL
;
A
#
# COMPACT_ATOMS: atom_id res chain seq x y z
N MET A 1 -13.99 17.40 -1.54
CA MET A 1 -12.60 17.62 -1.08
C MET A 1 -11.66 16.53 -1.58
N LEU A 2 -11.70 15.30 -1.04
CA LEU A 2 -10.77 14.25 -1.51
C LEU A 2 -11.09 13.77 -2.94
N LYS A 3 -12.38 13.56 -3.27
CA LYS A 3 -12.83 13.17 -4.62
C LYS A 3 -12.32 14.11 -5.72
N ASP A 4 -12.25 15.40 -5.42
CA ASP A 4 -11.92 16.43 -6.41
C ASP A 4 -10.44 16.32 -6.83
N ILE A 5 -9.58 15.83 -5.93
CA ILE A 5 -8.18 15.50 -6.24
C ILE A 5 -8.13 14.34 -7.24
N PHE A 6 -8.91 13.28 -7.05
CA PHE A 6 -8.92 12.13 -7.96
C PHE A 6 -9.55 12.47 -9.32
N ILE A 7 -10.59 13.31 -9.35
CA ILE A 7 -11.12 13.87 -10.59
C ILE A 7 -10.04 14.68 -11.32
N ASP A 8 -9.28 15.50 -10.59
CA ASP A 8 -8.17 16.27 -11.17
C ASP A 8 -7.06 15.37 -11.71
N ILE A 9 -6.67 14.31 -10.99
CA ILE A 9 -5.70 13.30 -11.48
C ILE A 9 -6.21 12.67 -12.78
N LYS A 10 -7.48 12.24 -12.82
CA LYS A 10 -8.10 11.59 -13.99
C LYS A 10 -8.10 12.51 -15.21
N ASN A 11 -8.39 13.80 -15.04
CA ASN A 11 -8.53 14.75 -16.13
C ASN A 11 -7.20 15.42 -16.54
N ASN A 12 -6.25 15.57 -15.62
CA ASN A 12 -5.02 16.35 -15.80
C ASN A 12 -3.73 15.50 -15.66
N LYS A 13 -3.76 14.25 -16.12
CA LYS A 13 -2.70 13.23 -15.98
C LYS A 13 -1.27 13.75 -16.25
N LYS A 14 -1.08 14.52 -17.33
CA LYS A 14 0.24 15.09 -17.69
C LYS A 14 0.77 16.09 -16.66
N GLU A 15 -0.12 16.87 -16.05
CA GLU A 15 0.25 17.87 -15.04
C GLU A 15 0.73 17.21 -13.75
N TRP A 16 0.13 16.07 -13.41
CA TRP A 16 0.54 15.25 -12.28
C TRP A 16 1.89 14.54 -12.51
N LEU A 17 2.32 14.37 -13.76
CA LEU A 17 3.56 13.67 -14.13
C LEU A 17 4.70 14.58 -14.57
N LYS A 18 4.69 15.84 -14.13
CA LYS A 18 5.74 16.82 -14.46
C LYS A 18 7.14 16.43 -13.98
N SER A 19 7.24 15.57 -12.97
CA SER A 19 8.51 15.12 -12.41
C SER A 19 8.83 13.67 -12.75
N LYS A 20 10.11 13.39 -12.98
CA LYS A 20 10.64 12.02 -13.13
C LYS A 20 10.82 11.28 -11.80
N LYS A 21 10.68 11.95 -10.65
CA LYS A 21 10.92 11.36 -9.32
C LYS A 21 9.61 11.10 -8.56
N GLY A 22 9.51 9.93 -7.93
CA GLY A 22 8.34 9.56 -7.12
C GLY A 22 8.11 10.50 -5.93
N ALA A 23 9.17 10.89 -5.22
CA ALA A 23 9.05 11.83 -4.10
C ALA A 23 8.45 13.19 -4.51
N GLU A 24 8.77 13.69 -5.71
CA GLU A 24 8.17 14.93 -6.21
C GLU A 24 6.69 14.74 -6.58
N PHE A 25 6.28 13.54 -7.01
CA PHE A 25 4.87 13.20 -7.18
C PHE A 25 4.12 13.16 -5.83
N GLU A 26 4.74 12.58 -4.79
CA GLU A 26 4.21 12.63 -3.42
C GLU A 26 4.04 14.08 -2.93
N ASP A 27 5.02 14.97 -3.19
CA ASP A 27 4.93 16.39 -2.84
C ASP A 27 3.77 17.11 -3.57
N ILE A 28 3.52 16.77 -4.84
CA ILE A 28 2.38 17.28 -5.62
C ILE A 28 1.07 16.82 -4.97
N PHE A 29 0.97 15.54 -4.62
CA PHE A 29 -0.22 15.00 -3.96
C PHE A 29 -0.46 15.62 -2.58
N GLU A 30 0.59 15.78 -1.78
CA GLU A 30 0.54 16.48 -0.50
C GLU A 30 0.03 17.92 -0.68
N THR A 31 0.50 18.60 -1.72
CA THR A 31 0.05 19.97 -2.06
C THR A 31 -1.42 20.00 -2.46
N ALA A 32 -1.89 18.99 -3.21
CA ALA A 32 -3.29 18.87 -3.58
C ALA A 32 -4.19 18.63 -2.35
N LEU A 33 -3.76 17.78 -1.41
CA LEU A 33 -4.45 17.58 -0.12
C LEU A 33 -4.60 18.91 0.62
N LYS A 34 -3.52 19.67 0.78
CA LYS A 34 -3.55 20.98 1.44
C LYS A 34 -4.50 21.97 0.75
N LYS A 35 -4.45 22.05 -0.59
CA LYS A 35 -5.35 22.90 -1.38
C LYS A 35 -6.81 22.49 -1.27
N ALA A 36 -7.08 21.19 -1.11
CA ALA A 36 -8.41 20.65 -0.89
C ALA A 36 -8.91 20.83 0.56
N GLY A 37 -8.15 21.50 1.43
CA GLY A 37 -8.53 21.80 2.81
C GLY A 37 -8.04 20.79 3.84
N PHE A 38 -7.17 19.84 3.47
CA PHE A 38 -6.62 18.89 4.44
C PHE A 38 -5.40 19.45 5.18
N ASN A 39 -5.41 19.39 6.51
CA ASN A 39 -4.32 19.85 7.35
C ASN A 39 -3.29 18.74 7.61
N ARG A 40 -2.00 19.02 7.40
CA ARG A 40 -0.94 18.07 7.78
C ARG A 40 -0.76 18.06 9.30
N ARG A 41 -0.75 16.87 9.92
CA ARG A 41 -0.49 16.71 11.36
C ARG A 41 0.76 15.87 11.63
N ASN A 42 1.46 16.20 12.71
CA ASN A 42 2.64 15.48 13.23
C ASN A 42 2.84 15.69 14.75
N ASP A 43 1.81 16.19 15.43
CA ASP A 43 1.79 16.44 16.86
C ASP A 43 1.72 15.13 17.69
N ILE A 44 1.74 15.27 19.01
CA ILE A 44 1.80 14.12 19.93
C ILE A 44 0.49 13.32 19.90
N GLU A 45 -0.65 13.97 19.69
CA GLU A 45 -1.96 13.31 19.72
C GLU A 45 -2.14 12.42 18.49
N ILE A 46 -1.86 12.96 17.29
CA ILE A 46 -1.92 12.15 16.07
C ILE A 46 -0.96 10.95 16.16
N LYS A 47 0.24 11.10 16.75
CA LYS A 47 1.18 9.99 16.95
C LYS A 47 0.64 8.88 17.85
N LYS A 48 -0.11 9.23 18.90
CA LYS A 48 -0.78 8.24 19.75
C LYS A 48 -1.83 7.47 18.96
N VAL A 49 -2.65 8.18 18.17
CA VAL A 49 -3.67 7.59 17.30
C VAL A 49 -3.04 6.67 16.24
N LEU A 50 -1.95 7.10 15.59
CA LEU A 50 -1.22 6.28 14.61
C LEU A 50 -0.73 4.96 15.21
N SER A 51 -0.28 4.98 16.47
CA SER A 51 0.16 3.77 17.17
C SER A 51 -0.99 2.78 17.39
N LEU A 52 -2.19 3.29 17.71
CA LEU A 52 -3.39 2.46 17.90
C LEU A 52 -3.87 1.85 16.58
N LEU A 53 -3.84 2.63 15.49
CA LEU A 53 -4.30 2.22 14.16
C LEU A 53 -3.34 1.29 13.42
N LYS A 54 -2.09 1.16 13.88
CA LYS A 54 -1.02 0.51 13.12
C LYS A 54 -1.35 -0.93 12.71
N THR A 55 -1.92 -1.72 13.61
CA THR A 55 -2.25 -3.12 13.32
C THR A 55 -3.35 -3.23 12.26
N ASP A 56 -4.38 -2.39 12.35
CA ASP A 56 -5.51 -2.39 11.42
C ASP A 56 -5.09 -1.92 10.03
N ILE A 57 -4.29 -0.84 9.95
CA ILE A 57 -3.76 -0.32 8.68
C ILE A 57 -2.82 -1.31 8.00
N LEU A 58 -2.02 -2.04 8.77
CA LEU A 58 -1.05 -2.99 8.22
C LEU A 58 -1.64 -4.39 8.00
N ASN A 59 -2.90 -4.64 8.39
CA ASN A 59 -3.55 -5.93 8.24
C ASN A 59 -3.67 -6.31 6.76
N LYS A 60 -3.09 -7.46 6.39
CA LYS A 60 -3.03 -7.91 4.99
C LYS A 60 -4.28 -8.66 4.54
N LYS A 61 -5.10 -9.14 5.49
CA LYS A 61 -6.29 -9.98 5.29
C LYS A 61 -7.58 -9.24 5.67
N SER A 62 -7.60 -7.92 5.54
CA SER A 62 -8.77 -7.09 5.85
C SER A 62 -9.11 -6.20 4.67
N ASP A 63 -10.39 -6.15 4.35
CA ASP A 63 -11.04 -5.20 3.44
C ASP A 63 -11.82 -4.12 4.19
N LYS A 64 -11.85 -4.19 5.52
CA LYS A 64 -12.57 -3.23 6.35
C LYS A 64 -11.94 -1.84 6.30
N ILE A 65 -12.74 -0.85 5.88
CA ILE A 65 -12.41 0.57 6.00
C ILE A 65 -12.58 1.02 7.46
N ILE A 66 -11.62 1.79 7.97
CA ILE A 66 -11.60 2.26 9.35
C ILE A 66 -12.49 3.49 9.51
N ASP A 67 -13.36 3.49 10.52
CA ASP A 67 -14.14 4.66 10.91
C ASP A 67 -13.27 5.70 11.62
N ASN A 68 -13.44 6.98 11.29
CA ASN A 68 -12.78 8.07 11.99
C ASN A 68 -13.53 8.43 13.28
N ILE A 69 -13.50 7.53 14.26
CA ILE A 69 -14.14 7.77 15.57
C ILE A 69 -13.52 8.95 16.32
N TYR A 70 -12.27 9.31 16.00
CA TYR A 70 -11.57 10.42 16.67
C TYR A 70 -12.17 11.78 16.33
N ALA A 71 -12.76 11.93 15.14
CA ALA A 71 -13.49 13.14 14.73
C ALA A 71 -14.74 13.43 15.58
N LEU A 72 -15.26 12.42 16.31
CA LEU A 72 -16.40 12.58 17.21
C LEU A 72 -16.01 13.32 18.49
N GLU A 73 -14.77 13.14 18.96
CA GLU A 73 -14.25 13.74 20.19
C GLU A 73 -13.47 15.03 19.90
N ASP A 74 -12.72 15.05 18.80
CA ASP A 74 -11.93 16.20 18.38
C ASP A 74 -12.04 16.42 16.87
N LYS A 75 -12.73 17.50 16.50
CA LYS A 75 -12.95 17.90 15.10
C LYS A 75 -11.66 18.21 14.34
N SER A 76 -10.53 18.41 15.01
CA SER A 76 -9.22 18.55 14.36
C SER A 76 -8.70 17.25 13.71
N PHE A 77 -9.34 16.11 13.99
CA PHE A 77 -9.16 14.86 13.26
C PHE A 77 -9.99 14.78 11.98
N GLU A 78 -10.86 15.75 11.69
CA GLU A 78 -11.51 15.85 10.37
C GLU A 78 -10.61 16.56 9.38
N ASN A 79 -10.62 16.07 8.14
CA ASN A 79 -9.91 16.67 7.01
C ASN A 79 -8.45 16.97 7.37
N CYS A 80 -7.75 15.97 7.90
CA CYS A 80 -6.32 16.06 8.16
C CYS A 80 -5.60 14.85 7.59
N PHE A 81 -4.28 14.91 7.52
CA PHE A 81 -3.48 13.80 7.03
C PHE A 81 -2.11 13.73 7.68
N VAL A 82 -1.53 12.55 7.62
CA VAL A 82 -0.13 12.31 7.97
C VAL A 82 0.57 11.75 6.75
N SER A 83 1.65 12.40 6.34
CA SER A 83 2.58 11.87 5.33
C SER A 83 3.58 10.92 6.00
N GLN A 84 3.79 9.76 5.38
CA GLN A 84 4.68 8.67 5.81
C GLN A 84 4.51 8.31 7.30
N PRO A 85 3.27 8.00 7.77
CA PRO A 85 2.93 7.80 9.19
C PRO A 85 3.79 6.75 9.91
N TYR A 86 4.33 5.77 9.18
CA TYR A 86 5.16 4.70 9.73
C TYR A 86 6.60 4.72 9.18
N GLY A 87 7.01 5.83 8.56
CA GLY A 87 8.32 6.03 7.93
C GLY A 87 8.33 5.68 6.44
N SER A 88 9.26 6.27 5.69
CA SER A 88 9.33 6.25 4.22
C SER A 88 9.53 4.87 3.56
N GLN A 89 9.85 3.84 4.35
CA GLN A 89 9.98 2.46 3.86
C GLN A 89 8.76 1.60 4.18
N ASN A 90 7.75 2.17 4.84
CA ASN A 90 6.58 1.46 5.31
C ASN A 90 5.31 2.07 4.72
N PHE A 91 4.42 1.20 4.29
CA PHE A 91 3.07 1.56 3.89
C PHE A 91 2.30 2.21 5.07
N PRO A 92 1.41 3.19 4.82
CA PRO A 92 1.19 3.90 3.54
C PRO A 92 2.05 5.16 3.40
N ASP A 93 2.09 5.73 2.20
CA ASP A 93 2.66 7.07 1.96
C ASP A 93 1.82 8.19 2.59
N PHE A 94 0.49 8.05 2.60
CA PHE A 94 -0.41 8.97 3.28
C PHE A 94 -1.48 8.24 4.07
N LEU A 95 -1.79 8.74 5.26
CA LEU A 95 -2.98 8.39 6.02
C LEU A 95 -3.87 9.62 6.13
N VAL A 96 -5.03 9.55 5.50
CA VAL A 96 -5.98 10.66 5.36
C VAL A 96 -7.17 10.42 6.29
N PHE A 97 -7.44 11.38 7.16
CA PHE A 97 -8.58 11.38 8.06
C PHE A 97 -9.66 12.29 7.47
N THR A 98 -10.80 11.69 7.11
CA THR A 98 -12.00 12.40 6.63
C THR A 98 -13.00 12.57 7.76
N SER A 99 -14.16 13.18 7.52
CA SER A 99 -15.22 13.24 8.53
C SER A 99 -15.69 11.88 9.04
N LYS A 100 -15.74 10.86 8.17
CA LYS A 100 -16.31 9.54 8.53
C LYS A 100 -15.29 8.43 8.61
N LYS A 101 -14.26 8.45 7.77
CA LYS A 101 -13.33 7.33 7.57
C LYS A 101 -11.87 7.75 7.61
N ILE A 102 -10.99 6.80 7.90
CA ILE A 102 -9.55 6.94 7.81
C ILE A 102 -9.06 6.06 6.66
N ILE A 103 -8.45 6.69 5.65
CA ILE A 103 -8.09 6.06 4.39
C ILE A 103 -6.57 6.09 4.23
N SER A 104 -6.00 4.93 3.87
CA SER A 104 -4.60 4.83 3.47
C SER A 104 -4.48 5.02 1.96
N ILE A 105 -3.50 5.83 1.55
CA ILE A 105 -3.18 6.10 0.15
C ILE A 105 -1.71 5.78 -0.06
N GLU A 106 -1.43 4.90 -1.03
CA GLU A 106 -0.08 4.56 -1.45
C GLU A 106 0.16 5.02 -2.88
N ILE A 107 1.32 5.62 -3.11
CA ILE A 107 1.78 6.04 -4.42
C ILE A 107 2.84 5.05 -4.90
N LYS A 108 2.57 4.43 -6.04
CA LYS A 108 3.56 3.68 -6.80
C LYS A 108 4.00 4.53 -7.99
N TYR A 109 5.31 4.71 -8.11
CA TYR A 109 5.86 5.54 -9.17
C TYR A 109 7.00 4.85 -9.92
N SER A 110 7.00 4.99 -11.24
CA SER A 110 8.12 4.56 -12.09
C SER A 110 8.61 5.72 -12.95
N SER A 111 9.92 5.96 -12.91
CA SER A 111 10.60 6.91 -13.80
C SER A 111 10.76 6.38 -15.23
N ASN A 112 10.54 5.08 -15.44
CA ASN A 112 10.64 4.39 -16.73
C ASN A 112 9.25 4.07 -17.29
N VAL A 113 9.22 3.51 -18.51
CA VAL A 113 8.01 2.93 -19.11
C VAL A 113 7.64 1.67 -18.31
N ALA A 114 6.66 1.78 -17.43
CA ALA A 114 6.16 0.67 -16.62
C ALA A 114 4.67 0.51 -16.86
N SER A 115 4.20 -0.73 -16.95
CA SER A 115 2.78 -1.04 -17.16
C SER A 115 2.05 -1.49 -15.91
N LYS A 116 2.79 -1.78 -14.83
CA LYS A 116 2.26 -2.34 -13.59
C LYS A 116 3.11 -1.93 -12.38
N PRO A 117 2.51 -1.78 -11.19
CA PRO A 117 3.24 -1.57 -9.96
C PRO A 117 4.00 -2.84 -9.53
N MET A 118 5.06 -2.65 -8.74
CA MET A 118 5.80 -3.75 -8.11
C MET A 118 5.27 -4.02 -6.69
N TRP A 119 5.08 -5.30 -6.37
CA TRP A 119 4.54 -5.76 -5.09
C TRP A 119 5.59 -6.54 -4.28
N ASN A 120 6.67 -5.84 -3.96
CA ASN A 120 7.73 -6.39 -3.12
C ASN A 120 7.25 -6.48 -1.66
N SER A 121 7.40 -7.65 -1.04
CA SER A 121 7.06 -7.91 0.37
C SER A 121 5.57 -7.81 0.78
N ASN A 122 4.73 -7.12 0.00
CA ASN A 122 3.32 -6.90 0.29
C ASN A 122 2.47 -6.84 -0.99
N LEU A 123 1.24 -7.35 -0.87
CA LEU A 123 0.15 -7.17 -1.82
C LEU A 123 -0.55 -5.81 -1.62
N PRO A 124 -1.25 -5.27 -2.63
CA PRO A 124 -2.10 -4.09 -2.46
C PRO A 124 -3.11 -4.35 -1.35
N LYS A 125 -3.20 -3.54 -0.29
CA LYS A 125 -4.19 -3.66 0.78
C LYS A 125 -5.59 -3.42 0.22
N ALA A 126 -6.55 -4.30 0.53
CA ALA A 126 -7.88 -4.24 -0.07
C ALA A 126 -8.61 -2.92 0.22
N ASN A 127 -8.45 -2.41 1.44
CA ASN A 127 -9.10 -1.22 1.99
C ASN A 127 -8.33 0.10 1.75
N SER A 128 -7.47 0.15 0.73
CA SER A 128 -6.57 1.27 0.47
C SER A 128 -6.66 1.75 -0.97
N ILE A 129 -6.44 3.05 -1.18
CA ILE A 129 -6.34 3.64 -2.51
C ILE A 129 -4.89 3.57 -2.98
N TYR A 130 -4.69 3.18 -4.23
CA TYR A 130 -3.39 3.18 -4.88
C TYR A 130 -3.40 4.18 -6.03
N ILE A 131 -2.36 5.00 -6.12
CA ILE A 131 -2.08 5.85 -7.28
C ILE A 131 -0.85 5.28 -7.96
N PHE A 132 -0.95 4.93 -9.24
CA PHE A 132 0.15 4.42 -10.03
C PHE A 132 0.50 5.37 -11.18
N GLY A 133 1.66 6.01 -11.07
CA GLY A 133 2.23 6.88 -12.11
C GLY A 133 3.39 6.22 -12.86
N SER A 134 3.40 6.34 -14.19
CA SER A 134 4.56 6.01 -15.03
C SER A 134 5.00 7.23 -15.82
N TYR A 135 6.12 7.82 -15.42
CA TYR A 135 6.72 8.96 -16.12
C TYR A 135 7.01 8.63 -17.58
N GLY A 136 7.64 7.47 -17.83
CA GLY A 136 8.01 7.07 -19.19
C GLY A 136 6.81 6.85 -20.11
N ARG A 137 5.63 6.56 -19.56
CA ARG A 137 4.37 6.50 -20.33
C ARG A 137 3.64 7.82 -20.39
N GLY A 138 3.94 8.77 -19.50
CA GLY A 138 3.18 10.00 -19.35
C GLY A 138 1.73 9.75 -18.92
N ASP A 139 1.48 8.66 -18.17
CA ASP A 139 0.14 8.26 -17.73
C ASP A 139 0.10 7.89 -16.24
N VAL A 140 -1.05 8.14 -15.62
CA VAL A 140 -1.37 7.87 -14.21
C VAL A 140 -2.76 7.25 -14.11
N THR A 141 -2.90 6.26 -13.26
CA THR A 141 -4.16 5.58 -12.94
C THR A 141 -4.26 5.38 -11.44
N PHE A 142 -5.46 5.12 -10.94
CA PHE A 142 -5.67 4.83 -9.52
C PHE A 142 -6.81 3.83 -9.35
N PHE A 143 -6.82 3.13 -8.22
CA PHE A 143 -7.74 2.02 -7.96
C PHE A 143 -7.81 1.71 -6.45
N MET A 144 -8.88 1.05 -6.00
CA MET A 144 -8.88 0.40 -4.69
C MET A 144 -8.10 -0.91 -4.77
N GLY A 145 -7.36 -1.26 -3.72
CA GLY A 145 -6.60 -2.51 -3.73
C GLY A 145 -7.46 -3.77 -3.86
N ASN A 146 -8.75 -3.70 -3.51
CA ASN A 146 -9.72 -4.79 -3.69
C ASN A 146 -10.19 -4.93 -5.14
N ASP A 147 -10.15 -3.87 -5.95
CA ASP A 147 -10.58 -3.91 -7.36
C ASP A 147 -9.61 -4.75 -8.21
N VAL A 148 -8.34 -4.78 -7.80
CA VAL A 148 -7.25 -5.43 -8.56
C VAL A 148 -6.81 -6.76 -7.97
N LEU A 149 -7.16 -7.04 -6.71
CA LEU A 149 -6.84 -8.31 -6.05
C LEU A 149 -7.93 -8.65 -5.02
N PRO A 150 -8.89 -9.50 -5.42
CA PRO A 150 -9.96 -9.99 -4.56
C PRO A 150 -9.44 -10.70 -3.30
N MET A 151 -10.25 -10.71 -2.25
CA MET A 151 -9.88 -11.27 -0.93
C MET A 151 -9.53 -12.76 -0.98
N ASN A 152 -10.24 -13.58 -1.75
CA ASN A 152 -9.95 -15.00 -1.88
C ASN A 152 -8.56 -15.26 -2.50
N GLU A 153 -8.21 -14.58 -3.59
CA GLU A 153 -6.89 -14.72 -4.23
C GLU A 153 -5.77 -14.19 -3.32
N ARG A 154 -6.03 -13.07 -2.64
CA ARG A 154 -5.13 -12.49 -1.65
C ARG A 154 -4.81 -13.45 -0.52
N ASP A 155 -5.84 -14.11 0.04
CA ASP A 155 -5.66 -14.99 1.19
C ASP A 155 -4.79 -16.20 0.80
N GLU A 156 -5.02 -16.81 -0.36
CA GLU A 156 -4.18 -17.89 -0.91
C GLU A 156 -2.70 -17.47 -1.04
N LEU A 157 -2.45 -16.28 -1.60
CA LEU A 157 -1.10 -15.74 -1.75
C LEU A 157 -0.43 -15.41 -0.41
N ILE A 158 -1.19 -14.98 0.58
CA ILE A 158 -0.68 -14.73 1.93
C ILE A 158 -0.35 -16.06 2.61
N ASP A 159 -1.25 -17.03 2.54
CA ASP A 159 -1.13 -18.34 3.18
C ASP A 159 0.09 -19.11 2.67
N PHE A 160 0.35 -19.08 1.37
CA PHE A 160 1.58 -19.62 0.79
C PHE A 160 2.84 -19.12 1.52
N PHE A 161 2.97 -17.81 1.72
CA PHE A 161 4.14 -17.25 2.41
C PHE A 161 4.10 -17.44 3.94
N GLU A 162 2.94 -17.66 4.54
CA GLU A 162 2.84 -18.09 5.94
C GLU A 162 3.36 -19.52 6.11
N GLU A 163 3.08 -20.42 5.17
CA GLU A 163 3.63 -21.79 5.15
C GLU A 163 5.15 -21.79 4.97
N ILE A 164 5.67 -21.03 4.01
CA ILE A 164 7.12 -20.85 3.84
C ILE A 164 7.77 -20.34 5.13
N LYS A 165 7.13 -19.38 5.82
CA LYS A 165 7.62 -18.87 7.09
C LYS A 165 7.63 -19.94 8.19
N LYS A 166 6.60 -20.78 8.28
CA LYS A 166 6.55 -21.93 9.20
C LYS A 166 7.68 -22.92 8.89
N LEU A 167 7.98 -23.19 7.62
CA LEU A 167 9.09 -24.05 7.20
C LEU A 167 10.45 -23.46 7.61
N GLU A 168 10.69 -22.17 7.35
CA GLU A 168 11.91 -21.48 7.79
C GLU A 168 12.10 -21.57 9.31
N ASP A 169 11.05 -21.28 10.08
CA ASP A 169 11.12 -21.27 11.53
C ASP A 169 11.32 -22.69 12.09
N SER A 170 10.72 -23.70 11.44
CA SER A 170 10.93 -25.12 11.78
C SER A 170 12.37 -25.55 11.51
N PHE A 171 12.95 -25.16 10.37
CA PHE A 171 14.36 -25.39 10.06
C PHE A 171 15.27 -24.74 11.12
N LYS A 172 15.04 -23.46 11.44
CA LYS A 172 15.82 -22.72 12.45
C LYS A 172 15.76 -23.39 13.83
N LYS A 173 14.57 -23.87 14.24
CA LYS A 173 14.40 -24.62 15.50
C LYS A 173 15.16 -25.94 15.49
N LYS A 174 15.04 -26.74 14.41
CA LYS A 174 15.75 -28.02 14.24
C LYS A 174 17.26 -27.85 14.37
N ILE A 175 17.83 -26.88 13.67
CA ILE A 175 19.26 -26.59 13.68
C ILE A 175 19.73 -26.15 15.07
N LYS A 176 19.00 -25.23 15.74
CA LYS A 176 19.34 -24.77 17.10
C LYS A 176 19.33 -25.91 18.12
N LYS A 177 18.40 -26.86 18.00
CA LYS A 177 18.33 -28.04 18.89
C LYS A 177 19.56 -28.94 18.68
N ASN A 178 19.84 -29.33 17.44
CA ASN A 178 20.95 -30.23 17.12
C ASN A 178 22.33 -29.66 17.50
N ASN A 179 22.47 -28.32 17.54
CA ASN A 179 23.72 -27.67 17.90
C ASN A 179 24.02 -27.65 19.40
N LYS A 180 23.01 -27.71 20.27
CA LYS A 180 23.23 -27.70 21.73
C LYS A 180 23.71 -29.05 22.27
N ASP A 181 23.39 -30.13 21.58
CA ASP A 181 23.48 -31.49 22.11
C ASP A 181 24.58 -32.34 21.44
N ASN A 182 25.51 -31.77 20.66
CA ASN A 182 26.46 -32.56 19.87
C ASN A 182 27.86 -31.94 19.71
N LEU A 183 28.92 -32.72 19.97
CA LEU A 183 30.33 -32.33 19.78
C LEU A 183 30.69 -32.08 18.30
N PHE A 184 29.90 -32.64 17.37
CA PHE A 184 29.98 -32.42 15.92
C PHE A 184 28.90 -31.43 15.40
N ALA A 185 28.38 -30.57 16.27
CA ALA A 185 27.38 -29.56 15.92
C ALA A 185 27.83 -28.65 14.75
N TYR A 186 26.84 -28.21 13.97
CA TYR A 186 27.06 -27.21 12.93
C TYR A 186 27.48 -25.89 13.59
N LYS A 187 28.68 -25.42 13.32
CA LYS A 187 29.22 -24.25 14.02
C LYS A 187 28.54 -22.93 13.64
N PHE A 188 28.15 -22.78 12.38
CA PHE A 188 27.63 -21.52 11.82
C PHE A 188 28.49 -20.29 12.20
N ASP A 189 29.82 -20.42 12.25
CA ASP A 189 30.73 -19.35 12.71
C ASP A 189 30.65 -18.06 11.87
N ARG A 190 30.11 -18.16 10.64
CA ARG A 190 29.85 -17.03 9.74
C ARG A 190 28.38 -16.59 9.70
N GLY A 191 27.52 -17.23 10.49
CA GLY A 191 26.11 -16.83 10.67
C GLY A 191 25.17 -17.12 9.50
N PHE A 192 25.53 -17.98 8.55
CA PHE A 192 24.65 -18.33 7.43
C PHE A 192 23.32 -18.94 7.91
N ASN A 193 22.22 -18.50 7.31
CA ASN A 193 20.87 -18.94 7.62
C ASN A 193 19.99 -18.89 6.36
N VAL A 194 18.86 -19.58 6.39
CA VAL A 194 17.84 -19.52 5.34
C VAL A 194 16.94 -18.29 5.54
N TYR A 195 16.70 -17.60 4.43
CA TYR A 195 15.76 -16.49 4.33
C TYR A 195 15.16 -16.52 2.93
N VAL A 196 13.85 -16.75 2.84
CA VAL A 196 13.12 -16.67 1.59
C VAL A 196 12.53 -15.27 1.46
N ARG A 197 13.01 -14.51 0.47
CA ARG A 197 12.50 -13.17 0.20
C ARG A 197 11.07 -13.27 -0.34
N ARG A 198 10.13 -12.61 0.34
CA ARG A 198 8.76 -12.48 -0.14
C ARG A 198 8.67 -11.49 -1.30
N ALA A 199 8.16 -11.95 -2.43
CA ALA A 199 7.84 -11.11 -3.59
C ALA A 199 6.59 -11.67 -4.28
N TYR A 200 5.69 -10.77 -4.67
CA TYR A 200 4.51 -11.11 -5.45
C TYR A 200 4.72 -10.55 -6.86
N GLU A 201 4.63 -11.43 -7.86
CA GLU A 201 4.79 -11.06 -9.26
C GLU A 201 3.45 -11.05 -9.98
N GLN A 202 3.29 -10.09 -10.88
CA GLN A 202 2.16 -10.02 -11.79
C GLN A 202 2.61 -10.51 -13.16
N ASN A 203 2.27 -11.75 -13.51
CA ASN A 203 2.65 -12.36 -14.79
C ASN A 203 1.49 -13.22 -15.32
N LYS A 204 1.73 -13.92 -16.43
CA LYS A 204 0.73 -14.74 -17.11
C LYS A 204 0.89 -16.24 -16.82
N THR A 205 1.66 -16.60 -15.80
CA THR A 205 2.01 -18.00 -15.50
C THR A 205 0.82 -18.77 -14.91
N ILE A 206 0.03 -18.13 -14.03
CA ILE A 206 -1.17 -18.74 -13.44
C ILE A 206 -2.38 -18.60 -14.39
N ASN A 207 -2.52 -17.43 -15.01
CA ASN A 207 -3.59 -17.14 -15.96
C ASN A 207 -2.98 -16.51 -17.23
N GLU A 208 -2.96 -17.26 -18.33
CA GLU A 208 -2.40 -16.80 -19.61
C GLU A 208 -3.13 -15.58 -20.19
N ASN A 209 -4.42 -15.44 -19.85
CA ASN A 209 -5.29 -14.36 -20.29
C ASN A 209 -5.22 -13.12 -19.39
N ALA A 210 -4.44 -13.16 -18.30
CA ALA A 210 -4.33 -12.05 -17.35
C ALA A 210 -3.91 -10.74 -18.05
N LYS A 211 -4.67 -9.67 -17.78
CA LYS A 211 -4.39 -8.32 -18.26
C LYS A 211 -3.55 -7.60 -17.21
N ILE A 212 -2.24 -7.60 -17.41
CA ILE A 212 -1.30 -7.04 -16.41
C ILE A 212 -0.90 -5.58 -16.68
N ASP A 213 -1.41 -4.96 -17.75
CA ASP A 213 -1.15 -3.55 -18.05
C ASP A 213 -2.27 -2.70 -17.46
N TYR A 214 -1.97 -1.99 -16.36
CA TYR A 214 -2.95 -1.20 -15.62
C TYR A 214 -3.48 -0.02 -16.42
N PHE A 215 -2.71 0.49 -17.39
CA PHE A 215 -3.12 1.64 -18.20
C PHE A 215 -4.02 1.25 -19.37
N LEU A 216 -4.00 -0.03 -19.75
CA LEU A 216 -4.76 -0.60 -20.85
C LEU A 216 -5.77 -1.67 -20.37
N HIS A 217 -5.96 -1.80 -19.05
CA HIS A 217 -6.92 -2.74 -18.49
C HIS A 217 -8.33 -2.29 -18.85
N GLU A 218 -9.20 -3.24 -19.22
CA GLU A 218 -10.59 -2.96 -19.60
C GLU A 218 -11.38 -2.30 -18.46
N ASP A 219 -11.15 -2.76 -17.22
CA ASP A 219 -11.75 -2.16 -16.01
C ASP A 219 -11.06 -0.88 -15.49
N ARG A 220 -10.07 -0.32 -16.20
CA ARG A 220 -9.33 0.86 -15.70
C ARG A 220 -10.27 2.01 -15.32
N GLU A 221 -11.16 2.40 -16.23
CA GLU A 221 -12.06 3.52 -16.00
C GLU A 221 -13.01 3.24 -14.84
N LYS A 222 -13.52 2.01 -14.75
CA LYS A 222 -14.33 1.53 -13.63
C LYS A 222 -13.59 1.65 -12.30
N CYS A 223 -12.32 1.20 -12.22
CA CYS A 223 -11.53 1.31 -10.99
C CYS A 223 -11.27 2.77 -10.58
N GLU A 224 -11.01 3.64 -11.56
CA GLU A 224 -10.85 5.08 -11.31
C GLU A 224 -12.19 5.68 -10.79
N ASP A 225 -13.32 5.29 -11.36
CA ASP A 225 -14.64 5.77 -10.93
C ASP A 225 -15.06 5.23 -9.55
N ASP A 226 -14.77 3.96 -9.25
CA ASP A 226 -15.01 3.33 -7.95
C ASP A 226 -14.29 4.12 -6.83
N VAL A 227 -13.05 4.57 -7.06
CA VAL A 227 -12.31 5.43 -6.10
C VAL A 227 -12.95 6.81 -5.95
N ILE A 228 -13.39 7.44 -7.05
CA ILE A 228 -14.05 8.75 -7.00
C ILE A 228 -15.37 8.67 -6.24
N GLU A 229 -16.18 7.64 -6.51
CA GLU A 229 -17.45 7.39 -5.81
C GLU A 229 -17.21 7.10 -4.33
N PHE A 230 -16.24 6.22 -4.03
CA PHE A 230 -15.83 5.94 -2.66
C PHE A 230 -15.46 7.23 -1.92
N CYS A 231 -14.61 8.07 -2.51
CA CYS A 231 -14.19 9.35 -1.95
C CYS A 231 -15.33 10.37 -1.81
N ASN A 232 -16.38 10.27 -2.62
CA ASN A 232 -17.58 11.10 -2.50
C ASN A 232 -18.47 10.70 -1.31
N SER A 233 -18.37 9.46 -0.85
CA SER A 233 -19.16 8.93 0.27
C SER A 233 -18.60 9.25 1.67
N LEU A 234 -17.34 9.70 1.75
CA LEU A 234 -16.57 9.89 3.01
C LEU A 234 -17.02 11.10 3.86
#